data_AF-A0A9E3A917-F1
#
_entry.id   AF-A0A9E3A917-F1
#
_cell.length_a   1.000
_cell.length_b   1.000
_cell.length_c   1.000
_cell.angle_alpha   90.00
_cell.angle_beta   90.00
_cell.angle_gamma   90.00
#
_symmetry.space_group_name_H-M   'P 1'
#
loop_
_entity.id
_entity.type
_entity.pdbx_description
1 polymer ?
#
loop_
_entity_poly.entity_id
_entity_poly.type
_entity_poly.pdbx_seq_one_letter_code
_entity_poly.pdbx_strand_id
1 'polypeptide(L)'
;FCWNLADYIDESLVKPVVGRLWSSLKPGGMLLAFFHTRDAGADAPCYRYHIMGNETLEMHPIVTHGDSRGRAPAAGNVHFRLQRVFNNRHIENLFHDFSSIKFFLARDNVREVLVVR
;
A
#
# COMPACT_ATOMS: atom_id res chain seq x y z
N PHE A 1 -11.55 5.83 -0.13
CA PHE A 1 -10.22 6.19 0.44
C PHE A 1 -9.15 5.33 -0.24
N CYS A 2 -7.92 5.84 -0.41
CA CYS A 2 -6.82 5.08 -1.01
C CYS A 2 -5.70 4.83 0.00
N TRP A 3 -5.14 3.63 0.01
CA TRP A 3 -4.07 3.25 0.95
C TRP A 3 -3.06 2.28 0.32
N ASN A 4 -1.77 2.45 0.58
CA ASN A 4 -0.74 1.64 -0.06
C ASN A 4 0.47 1.37 0.83
N LEU A 5 0.32 1.52 2.15
CA LEU A 5 1.45 1.43 3.08
C LEU A 5 1.65 0.03 3.67
N ALA A 6 0.76 -0.93 3.39
CA ALA A 6 0.79 -2.25 4.03
C ALA A 6 2.15 -2.96 3.87
N ASP A 7 2.73 -2.92 2.67
CA ASP A 7 4.02 -3.57 2.39
C ASP A 7 5.23 -2.83 3.01
N TYR A 8 5.06 -1.56 3.39
CA TYR A 8 6.14 -0.68 3.83
C TYR A 8 6.26 -0.55 5.35
N ILE A 9 5.23 -0.97 6.09
CA ILE A 9 5.20 -0.88 7.55
C ILE A 9 5.61 -2.20 8.21
N ASP A 10 6.09 -2.10 9.45
CA ASP A 10 6.42 -3.26 10.27
C ASP A 10 5.19 -4.17 10.51
N GLU A 11 5.43 -5.48 10.63
CA GLU A 11 4.39 -6.50 10.85
C GLU A 11 3.41 -6.11 11.95
N SER A 12 3.97 -5.65 13.06
CA SER A 12 3.24 -5.35 14.29
C SER A 12 2.24 -4.22 14.10
N LEU A 13 2.45 -3.37 13.09
CA LEU A 13 1.62 -2.21 12.80
C LEU A 13 0.54 -2.49 11.75
N VAL A 14 0.69 -3.53 10.93
CA VAL A 14 -0.23 -3.82 9.82
C VAL A 14 -1.66 -4.03 10.33
N LYS A 15 -1.85 -4.99 11.25
CA LYS A 15 -3.19 -5.33 11.75
C LYS A 15 -3.84 -4.18 12.54
N PRO A 16 -3.13 -3.49 13.46
CA PRO A 16 -3.68 -2.30 14.12
C PRO A 16 -4.10 -1.19 13.15
N VAL A 17 -3.30 -0.90 12.11
CA VAL A 17 -3.63 0.12 11.12
C VAL A 17 -4.88 -0.26 10.33
N VAL A 18 -5.02 -1.52 9.90
CA VAL A 18 -6.23 -1.98 9.20
C VAL A 18 -7.46 -1.91 10.09
N GLY A 19 -7.35 -2.28 11.38
CA GLY A 19 -8.44 -2.10 12.35
C GLY A 19 -8.83 -0.63 12.49
N ARG A 20 -7.85 0.29 12.51
CA ARG A 20 -8.11 1.73 12.55
C ARG A 20 -8.83 2.21 11.29
N LEU A 21 -8.40 1.76 10.11
CA LEU A 21 -9.05 2.09 8.83
C LEU A 21 -10.51 1.60 8.83
N TRP A 22 -10.76 0.37 9.25
CA TRP A 22 -12.12 -0.18 9.35
C TRP A 22 -12.99 0.67 10.29
N SER A 23 -12.49 1.02 11.48
CA SER A 23 -13.25 1.83 12.45
C SER A 23 -13.53 3.26 11.97
N SER A 24 -12.68 3.79 11.07
CA SER A 24 -12.77 5.18 10.59
C SER A 24 -13.66 5.33 9.35
N LEU A 25 -13.84 4.25 8.58
CA LEU A 25 -14.75 4.24 7.43
C LEU A 25 -16.20 4.17 7.92
N LYS A 26 -17.13 4.91 7.31
CA LYS A 26 -18.56 4.69 7.54
C LYS A 26 -19.00 3.31 6.98
N PRO A 27 -20.08 2.69 7.49
CA PRO A 27 -20.66 1.49 6.86
C PRO A 27 -20.92 1.71 5.36
N GLY A 28 -20.59 0.71 4.53
CA GLY A 28 -20.62 0.83 3.06
C GLY A 28 -19.50 1.69 2.47
N GLY A 29 -18.61 2.23 3.30
CA GLY A 29 -17.43 2.97 2.86
C GLY A 29 -16.42 2.07 2.16
N MET A 30 -15.76 2.61 1.13
CA MET A 30 -14.82 1.86 0.31
C MET A 30 -13.36 2.27 0.55
N LEU A 31 -12.49 1.27 0.56
CA LEU A 31 -11.04 1.40 0.59
C LEU A 31 -10.44 0.72 -0.64
N LEU A 32 -9.71 1.47 -1.44
CA LEU A 32 -8.86 0.96 -2.49
C LEU A 32 -7.44 0.86 -1.96
N ALA A 33 -6.95 -0.37 -1.78
CA ALA A 33 -5.64 -0.67 -1.26
C ALA A 33 -4.71 -1.23 -2.34
N PHE A 34 -3.41 -0.98 -2.23
CA PHE A 34 -2.40 -1.43 -3.19
C PHE A 34 -1.35 -2.29 -2.50
N PHE A 35 -1.03 -3.43 -3.09
CA PHE A 35 -0.06 -4.41 -2.59
C PHE A 35 0.91 -4.82 -3.70
N HIS A 36 2.19 -4.93 -3.41
CA HIS A 36 3.16 -5.45 -4.38
C HIS A 36 2.92 -6.93 -4.60
N THR A 37 3.20 -7.42 -5.81
CA THR A 37 3.00 -8.82 -6.19
C THR A 37 4.30 -9.64 -6.09
N ARG A 38 5.44 -8.96 -6.04
CA ARG A 38 6.77 -9.54 -5.89
C ARG A 38 7.66 -8.55 -5.15
N ASP A 39 8.75 -9.06 -4.60
CA ASP A 39 9.82 -8.18 -4.12
C ASP A 39 10.37 -7.45 -5.34
N ALA A 40 10.27 -6.12 -5.31
CA ALA A 40 10.72 -5.27 -6.39
C ALA A 40 12.17 -4.75 -6.17
N GLY A 41 12.85 -5.25 -5.11
CA GLY A 41 14.21 -4.86 -4.78
C GLY A 41 14.29 -3.48 -4.11
N ALA A 42 15.51 -3.05 -3.77
CA ALA A 42 15.75 -1.79 -3.07
C ALA A 42 15.43 -0.54 -3.93
N ASP A 43 15.36 -0.69 -5.25
CA ASP A 43 15.16 0.40 -6.22
C ASP A 43 13.70 0.50 -6.72
N ALA A 44 12.79 -0.24 -6.08
CA ALA A 44 11.37 -0.20 -6.45
C ALA A 44 10.78 1.20 -6.19
N PRO A 45 10.20 1.87 -7.19
CA PRO A 45 9.59 3.17 -6.98
C PRO A 45 8.37 3.06 -6.05
N CYS A 46 8.37 3.84 -4.98
CA CYS A 46 7.20 4.01 -4.12
C CYS A 46 6.32 5.12 -4.70
N TYR A 47 5.01 4.91 -4.69
CA TYR A 47 4.05 5.89 -5.21
C TYR A 47 3.04 6.31 -4.16
N ARG A 48 2.45 7.49 -4.32
CA ARG A 48 1.25 7.94 -3.62
C ARG A 48 0.10 7.99 -4.62
N TYR A 49 -1.05 7.46 -4.23
CA TYR A 49 -2.24 7.43 -5.08
C TYR A 49 -3.26 8.48 -4.64
N HIS A 50 -3.86 9.16 -5.60
CA HIS A 50 -4.89 10.17 -5.34
C HIS A 50 -6.08 9.99 -6.29
N ILE A 51 -7.28 9.82 -5.74
CA ILE A 51 -8.50 9.71 -6.55
C ILE A 51 -8.89 11.12 -6.99
N MET A 52 -8.82 11.40 -8.29
CA MET A 52 -9.19 12.69 -8.88
C MET A 52 -10.63 12.71 -9.40
N GLY A 53 -11.24 11.55 -9.59
CA GLY A 53 -12.61 11.40 -10.07
C GLY A 53 -13.00 9.94 -10.17
N ASN A 54 -14.14 9.66 -10.81
CA ASN A 54 -14.68 8.30 -10.90
C ASN A 54 -13.80 7.35 -11.73
N GLU A 55 -13.07 7.88 -12.70
CA GLU A 55 -12.26 7.10 -13.65
C GLU A 55 -10.78 7.48 -13.63
N THR A 56 -10.40 8.42 -12.75
CA THR A 56 -9.06 9.00 -12.74
C THR A 56 -8.40 8.80 -11.39
N LEU A 57 -7.33 8.00 -11.40
CA LEU A 57 -6.42 7.83 -10.28
C LEU A 57 -5.06 8.42 -10.67
N GLU A 58 -4.60 9.42 -9.94
CA GLU A 58 -3.25 9.94 -10.10
C GLU A 58 -2.26 9.15 -9.25
N MET A 59 -1.06 8.97 -9.80
CA MET A 59 0.04 8.28 -9.16
C MET A 59 1.26 9.21 -9.12
N HIS A 60 1.68 9.58 -7.92
CA HIS A 60 2.79 10.49 -7.67
C HIS A 60 3.98 9.72 -7.10
N PRO A 61 5.14 9.64 -7.78
CA PRO A 61 6.33 9.02 -7.22
C PRO A 61 6.74 9.71 -5.91
N ILE A 62 7.05 8.92 -4.89
CA ILE A 62 7.60 9.41 -3.63
C ILE A 62 9.12 9.41 -3.78
N VAL A 63 9.69 10.59 -4.01
CA VAL A 63 11.14 10.78 -4.11
C VAL A 63 11.69 11.06 -2.72
N THR A 64 12.57 10.19 -2.24
CA THR A 64 13.30 10.39 -0.99
C THR A 64 14.68 10.94 -1.32
N HIS A 65 15.07 12.06 -0.69
CA HIS A 65 16.34 12.74 -0.93
C HIS A 65 17.55 11.89 -0.47
N GLY A 66 17.90 10.85 -1.23
CA GLY A 66 19.01 9.95 -0.96
C GLY A 66 19.70 9.40 -2.22
N ASP A 67 19.05 9.47 -3.38
CA ASP A 67 19.56 8.89 -4.64
C ASP A 67 20.68 9.72 -5.31
N SER A 68 21.08 10.82 -4.68
CA SER A 68 22.21 11.65 -5.10
C SER A 68 23.54 11.01 -4.69
N ARG A 69 24.04 10.10 -5.53
CA ARG A 69 25.48 9.78 -5.78
C ARG A 69 26.40 9.75 -4.53
N GLY A 70 26.66 8.55 -4.02
CA GLY A 70 27.98 8.18 -3.50
C GLY A 70 28.33 8.55 -2.06
N ARG A 71 27.36 8.91 -1.19
CA ARG A 71 27.62 9.12 0.23
C ARG A 71 26.87 8.08 1.07
N ALA A 72 27.57 7.47 2.04
CA ALA A 72 26.98 6.54 3.00
C ALA A 72 25.69 7.15 3.61
N PRO A 73 24.60 6.38 3.74
CA PRO A 73 23.34 6.91 4.21
C PRO A 73 23.52 7.46 5.63
N ALA A 74 23.38 8.77 5.77
CA ALA A 74 23.12 9.37 7.07
C ALA A 74 21.80 8.78 7.61
N ALA A 75 21.69 8.65 8.93
CA ALA A 75 20.59 8.02 9.66
C ALA A 75 19.21 8.74 9.54
N GLY A 76 18.87 9.24 8.36
CA GLY A 76 17.63 9.93 8.02
C GLY A 76 17.16 9.76 6.56
N ASN A 77 17.85 8.98 5.72
CA ASN A 77 17.33 8.63 4.39
C ASN A 77 16.27 7.53 4.51
N VAL A 78 15.00 7.91 4.51
CA VAL A 78 13.88 6.97 4.49
C VAL A 78 13.80 6.35 3.09
N HIS A 79 14.52 5.26 2.83
CA HIS A 79 14.22 4.44 1.68
C HIS A 79 12.94 3.66 1.99
N PHE A 80 11.89 3.85 1.19
CA PHE A 80 10.65 3.06 1.28
C PHE A 80 10.92 1.62 0.79
N ARG A 81 11.59 0.83 1.62
CA ARG A 81 11.85 -0.57 1.36
C ARG A 81 10.64 -1.40 1.75
N LEU A 82 10.21 -2.28 0.86
CA LEU A 82 9.19 -3.29 1.16
C LEU A 82 9.69 -4.15 2.33
N GLN A 83 8.91 -4.19 3.41
CA GLN A 83 9.13 -5.08 4.55
C GLN A 83 8.66 -6.50 4.24
N ARG A 84 7.71 -6.63 3.31
CA ARG A 84 7.03 -7.89 2.95
C ARG A 84 6.28 -7.75 1.63
N VAL A 85 5.79 -8.89 1.14
CA VAL A 85 4.84 -8.98 0.03
C VAL A 85 3.69 -9.87 0.48
N PHE A 86 2.45 -9.36 0.47
CA PHE A 86 1.28 -10.15 0.86
C PHE A 86 0.78 -11.02 -0.31
N ASN A 87 0.57 -12.31 -0.04
CA ASN A 87 -0.20 -13.17 -0.92
C ASN A 87 -1.72 -12.97 -0.69
N ASN A 88 -2.55 -13.51 -1.57
CA ASN A 88 -4.01 -13.30 -1.50
C ASN A 88 -4.60 -13.76 -0.16
N ARG A 89 -4.16 -14.91 0.37
CA ARG A 89 -4.65 -15.44 1.65
C ARG A 89 -4.33 -14.50 2.81
N HIS A 90 -3.13 -13.93 2.84
CA HIS A 90 -2.76 -12.96 3.86
C HIS A 90 -3.61 -11.69 3.76
N ILE A 91 -3.90 -11.22 2.54
CA ILE A 91 -4.75 -10.04 2.31
C ILE A 91 -6.20 -10.33 2.75
N GLU A 92 -6.76 -11.47 2.36
CA GLU A 92 -8.11 -11.90 2.78
C GLU A 92 -8.23 -11.95 4.30
N ASN A 93 -7.25 -12.57 4.97
CA ASN A 93 -7.22 -12.62 6.43
C ASN A 93 -7.10 -11.22 7.06
N LEU A 94 -6.29 -10.33 6.46
CA LEU A 94 -6.08 -8.98 6.95
C LEU A 94 -7.38 -8.15 6.92
N PHE A 95 -8.20 -8.34 5.88
CA PHE A 95 -9.47 -7.63 5.70
C PHE A 95 -10.71 -8.46 6.08
N HIS A 96 -10.57 -9.50 6.90
CA HIS A 96 -11.69 -10.41 7.22
C HIS A 96 -12.93 -9.75 7.85
N ASP A 97 -12.77 -8.59 8.50
CA ASP A 97 -13.86 -7.80 9.10
C ASP A 97 -14.63 -6.93 8.07
N PHE A 98 -14.15 -6.85 6.82
CA PHE A 98 -14.81 -6.11 5.74
C PHE A 98 -15.86 -6.99 5.07
N SER A 99 -16.99 -6.40 4.67
CA SER A 99 -18.11 -7.12 4.08
C SER A 99 -17.84 -7.67 2.68
N SER A 100 -16.89 -7.10 1.94
CA SER A 100 -16.43 -7.67 0.67
C SER A 100 -15.01 -7.28 0.32
N ILE A 101 -14.37 -8.12 -0.47
CA ILE A 101 -13.03 -7.93 -1.04
C ILE A 101 -13.04 -8.29 -2.52
N LYS A 102 -12.42 -7.45 -3.35
CA LYS A 102 -12.20 -7.70 -4.78
C LYS A 102 -10.76 -7.40 -5.14
N PHE A 103 -10.16 -8.28 -5.94
CA PHE A 103 -8.80 -8.17 -6.41
C PHE A 103 -8.78 -7.78 -7.88
N PHE A 104 -7.91 -6.83 -8.23
CA PHE A 104 -7.59 -6.47 -9.60
C PHE A 104 -6.08 -6.56 -9.78
N LEU A 105 -5.64 -7.14 -10.90
CA LEU A 105 -4.23 -7.24 -11.21
C LEU A 105 -3.85 -6.08 -12.14
N ALA A 106 -3.00 -5.18 -11.65
CA ALA A 106 -2.49 -4.08 -12.46
C ALA A 106 -1.26 -4.53 -13.28
N ARG A 107 -0.92 -3.77 -14.31
CA ARG A 107 0.24 -4.03 -15.18
C ARG A 107 1.59 -3.82 -14.48
N ASP A 108 1.60 -3.12 -13.35
CA ASP A 108 2.81 -2.52 -12.77
C ASP A 108 3.36 -3.31 -11.57
N ASN A 109 3.14 -4.63 -11.54
CA ASN A 109 3.49 -5.51 -10.40
C ASN A 109 2.79 -5.16 -9.08
N VAL A 110 1.69 -4.44 -9.16
CA VAL A 110 0.83 -4.09 -8.03
C VAL A 110 -0.51 -4.81 -8.18
N ARG A 111 -1.03 -5.29 -7.06
CA ARG A 111 -2.37 -5.82 -6.89
C ARG A 111 -3.21 -4.74 -6.23
N GLU A 112 -4.30 -4.38 -6.89
CA GLU A 112 -5.29 -3.48 -6.35
C GLU A 112 -6.34 -4.30 -5.61
N VAL A 113 -6.76 -3.82 -4.45
CA VAL A 113 -7.68 -4.51 -3.56
C VAL A 113 -8.75 -3.53 -3.14
N LEU A 114 -9.96 -3.73 -3.64
CA LEU A 114 -11.11 -2.94 -3.22
C LEU A 114 -11.83 -3.69 -2.10
N VAL A 115 -11.96 -3.04 -0.95
CA VAL A 115 -12.74 -3.56 0.19
C VAL A 115 -13.86 -2.61 0.57
N VAL A 116 -14.96 -3.18 1.06
CA VAL A 116 -16.14 -2.44 1.53
C VAL A 116 -16.33 -2.74 3.01
N ARG A 117 -16.49 -1.70 3.84
CA ARG A 117 -16.85 -1.87 5.26
C ARG A 117 -18.26 -2.43 5.35
#